data_AF-A0A2V1J055-F1
#
_entry.id   AF-A0A2V1J055-F1
#
_cell.length_a   1.000
_cell.length_b   1.000
_cell.length_c   1.000
_cell.angle_alpha   90.00
_cell.angle_beta   90.00
_cell.angle_gamma   90.00
#
_symmetry.space_group_name_H-M   'P 1'
#
loop_
_entity.id
_entity.type
_entity.pdbx_description
1 polymer ?
#
loop_
_entity_poly.entity_id
_entity_poly.type
_entity_poly.pdbx_seq_one_letter_code
_entity_poly.pdbx_strand_id
1 'polypeptide(L)'
;MALTAIAVNASPIDERRVYLDSLDAVADTMVSINLPEGFMRPIAIEARIGFGPTGRNTGHRQAKAGLIWGMKSDDDYHMAVISPGAKTLDDMIDDRYLHLDVIRHTSAGDSLIKSVECRSGINPAPGHNHLAVEIDRSRKEAIISIGKSSLTTMAVIECDGSAEGRFAVMATAGVRLPLVVAAYRSVNTVPDSGVDEAAIRMTERRPDSPIGVWEYLDRDTDSRRALAGGRYRLGIIPAADGAAGDYDIVYLGGAEVNSQRWKPGMIKGRLKAMPFAAHWDLLWYDSDMRLISRDINASMEQNSILSLNFPLMKSTIRFYRAD
;
A
#
# COMPACT_ATOMS: atom_id res chain seq x y z
N MET A 1 -25.88 -11.27 8.02
CA MET A 1 -25.75 -10.63 9.36
C MET A 1 -24.59 -9.65 9.25
N ALA A 2 -24.87 -8.37 9.42
CA ALA A 2 -24.02 -7.27 8.94
C ALA A 2 -22.75 -7.08 9.78
N LEU A 3 -21.58 -7.10 9.11
CA LEU A 3 -20.32 -6.58 9.66
C LEU A 3 -20.49 -5.07 9.85
N THR A 4 -20.58 -4.62 11.09
CA THR A 4 -20.62 -3.20 11.41
C THR A 4 -19.20 -2.79 11.80
N ALA A 5 -18.41 -2.41 10.79
CA ALA A 5 -17.16 -1.68 11.01
C ALA A 5 -17.53 -0.22 11.32
N ILE A 6 -17.12 0.27 12.48
CA ILE A 6 -17.31 1.67 12.85
C ILE A 6 -16.48 2.50 11.87
N ALA A 7 -17.19 3.21 10.99
CA ALA A 7 -16.59 4.14 10.05
C ALA A 7 -16.01 5.34 10.80
N VAL A 8 -14.70 5.40 10.93
CA VAL A 8 -14.00 6.67 11.10
C VAL A 8 -14.05 7.36 9.74
N ASN A 9 -14.62 8.56 9.68
CA ASN A 9 -14.79 9.36 8.48
C ASN A 9 -13.46 9.58 7.75
N ALA A 10 -13.12 8.68 6.85
CA ALA A 10 -12.12 8.87 5.83
C ALA A 10 -12.86 9.05 4.51
N SER A 11 -12.57 10.15 3.82
CA SER A 11 -13.11 10.45 2.48
C SER A 11 -13.00 9.21 1.56
N PRO A 12 -14.02 8.90 0.73
CA PRO A 12 -14.21 7.59 0.09
C PRO A 12 -13.32 7.40 -1.15
N ILE A 13 -12.02 7.63 -1.04
CA ILE A 13 -11.09 7.56 -2.17
C ILE A 13 -10.09 6.42 -1.93
N ASP A 14 -10.33 5.28 -2.62
CA ASP A 14 -9.43 4.12 -2.83
C ASP A 14 -9.03 3.27 -1.60
N GLU A 15 -9.98 2.82 -0.77
CA GLU A 15 -9.76 1.62 0.08
C GLU A 15 -10.01 0.36 -0.75
N ARG A 16 -9.03 -0.56 -0.76
CA ARG A 16 -9.17 -1.90 -1.34
C ARG A 16 -8.83 -2.96 -0.31
N ARG A 17 -9.34 -4.17 -0.52
CA ARG A 17 -9.15 -5.31 0.38
C ARG A 17 -8.55 -6.50 -0.35
N VAL A 18 -7.59 -7.15 0.29
CA VAL A 18 -7.09 -8.47 -0.10
C VAL A 18 -7.59 -9.47 0.94
N TYR A 19 -8.16 -10.57 0.45
CA TYR A 19 -8.66 -11.68 1.25
C TYR A 19 -7.73 -12.87 1.02
N LEU A 20 -7.21 -13.43 2.11
CA LEU A 20 -6.41 -14.63 2.11
C LEU A 20 -7.19 -15.68 2.90
N ASP A 21 -7.75 -16.63 2.16
CA ASP A 21 -8.53 -17.71 2.74
C ASP A 21 -7.63 -18.92 3.02
N SER A 22 -7.97 -19.68 4.07
CA SER A 22 -7.42 -21.02 4.33
C SER A 22 -5.91 -21.08 4.53
N LEU A 23 -5.34 -20.17 5.33
CA LEU A 23 -3.94 -20.23 5.78
C LEU A 23 -3.72 -21.27 6.90
N ASP A 24 -4.49 -22.35 6.91
CA ASP A 24 -4.48 -23.38 7.95
C ASP A 24 -3.21 -24.26 7.93
N ALA A 25 -2.38 -24.13 6.90
CA ALA A 25 -1.06 -24.78 6.81
C ALA A 25 0.07 -23.96 7.47
N VAL A 26 -0.22 -22.74 7.93
CA VAL A 26 0.77 -21.91 8.65
C VAL A 26 0.94 -22.45 10.06
N ALA A 27 2.02 -23.20 10.28
CA ALA A 27 2.41 -23.71 11.58
C ALA A 27 3.91 -23.51 11.77
N ASP A 28 4.27 -23.00 12.95
CA ASP A 28 5.64 -22.74 13.38
C ASP A 28 6.43 -21.88 12.39
N THR A 29 5.74 -20.93 11.75
CA THR A 29 6.29 -20.08 10.70
C THR A 29 5.65 -18.69 10.70
N MET A 30 6.36 -17.75 10.07
CA MET A 30 5.86 -16.43 9.72
C MET A 30 5.75 -16.35 8.20
N VAL A 31 4.56 -15.98 7.71
CA VAL A 31 4.32 -15.80 6.28
C VAL A 31 4.21 -14.31 5.99
N SER A 32 5.20 -13.79 5.28
CA SER A 32 5.16 -12.44 4.73
C SER A 32 4.24 -12.39 3.51
N ILE A 33 3.36 -11.40 3.49
CA ILE A 33 2.41 -11.14 2.43
C ILE A 33 2.79 -9.81 1.80
N ASN A 34 3.21 -9.87 0.55
CA ASN A 34 3.46 -8.70 -0.27
C ASN A 34 2.13 -8.27 -0.91
N LEU A 35 1.73 -7.03 -0.65
CA LEU A 35 0.69 -6.36 -1.41
C LEU A 35 1.25 -6.02 -2.81
N PRO A 36 0.39 -5.99 -3.85
CA PRO A 36 0.82 -5.65 -5.21
C PRO A 36 1.72 -4.41 -5.23
N GLU A 37 2.81 -4.49 -5.99
CA GLU A 37 3.79 -3.41 -6.13
C GLU A 37 3.13 -2.09 -6.55
N GLY A 38 3.62 -0.99 -6.01
CA GLY A 38 3.14 0.36 -6.29
C GLY A 38 2.38 0.96 -5.12
N PHE A 39 3.10 1.65 -4.24
CA PHE A 39 2.60 2.60 -3.24
C PHE A 39 1.38 2.18 -2.40
N MET A 40 1.08 0.90 -2.20
CA MET A 40 -0.05 0.48 -1.39
C MET A 40 0.41 0.33 0.06
N ARG A 41 -0.35 0.92 1.00
CA ARG A 41 -0.04 0.85 2.43
C ARG A 41 -1.19 0.22 3.21
N PRO A 42 -0.95 -0.83 4.00
CA PRO A 42 -1.94 -1.35 4.93
C PRO A 42 -2.44 -0.23 5.84
N ILE A 43 -3.75 -0.09 5.92
CA ILE A 43 -4.43 0.76 6.89
C ILE A 43 -5.11 -0.08 7.98
N ALA A 44 -5.45 -1.33 7.67
CA ALA A 44 -5.91 -2.30 8.65
C ALA A 44 -5.56 -3.72 8.21
N ILE A 45 -5.20 -4.56 9.17
CA ILE A 45 -4.98 -6.00 8.98
C ILE A 45 -5.84 -6.72 10.02
N GLU A 46 -6.57 -7.74 9.61
CA GLU A 46 -7.42 -8.54 10.48
C GLU A 46 -7.21 -10.03 10.20
N ALA A 47 -7.01 -10.82 11.25
CA ALA A 47 -6.97 -12.27 11.17
C ALA A 47 -8.08 -12.88 12.02
N ARG A 48 -8.83 -13.81 11.42
CA ARG A 48 -9.68 -14.73 12.16
C ARG A 48 -8.83 -15.91 12.61
N ILE A 49 -8.69 -16.06 13.92
CA ILE A 49 -7.78 -17.01 14.58
C ILE A 49 -8.60 -18.01 15.37
N GLY A 50 -8.40 -19.30 15.10
CA GLY A 50 -9.01 -20.41 15.83
C GLY A 50 -7.99 -21.16 16.66
N PHE A 51 -8.21 -21.26 17.97
CA PHE A 51 -7.41 -22.14 18.83
C PHE A 51 -8.11 -23.50 18.99
N GLY A 52 -7.33 -24.57 18.87
CA GLY A 52 -7.79 -25.94 19.13
C GLY A 52 -8.21 -26.17 20.60
N PRO A 53 -8.80 -27.32 20.93
CA PRO A 53 -9.18 -27.66 22.30
C PRO A 53 -7.96 -27.63 23.24
N THR A 54 -8.09 -26.97 24.39
CA THR A 54 -7.05 -26.97 25.42
C THR A 54 -7.16 -28.23 26.29
N GLY A 55 -6.28 -29.22 26.10
CA GLY A 55 -6.23 -30.43 26.92
C GLY A 55 -5.65 -30.23 28.33
N ARG A 56 -6.10 -31.06 29.30
CA ARG A 56 -5.79 -30.99 30.75
C ARG A 56 -4.31 -31.17 31.15
N ASN A 57 -3.38 -31.46 30.24
CA ASN A 57 -2.02 -31.86 30.61
C ASN A 57 -0.89 -31.40 29.66
N THR A 58 -1.14 -30.41 28.80
CA THR A 58 -0.09 -29.84 27.94
C THR A 58 0.05 -28.37 28.28
N GLY A 59 1.25 -27.93 28.66
CA GLY A 59 1.53 -26.54 28.98
C GLY A 59 1.12 -25.61 27.83
N HIS A 60 -0.03 -24.94 27.97
CA HIS A 60 -0.64 -24.04 26.97
C HIS A 60 0.08 -22.68 26.85
N ARG A 61 1.42 -22.67 26.95
CA ARG A 61 2.25 -21.50 26.57
C ARG A 61 2.71 -21.53 25.10
N GLN A 62 2.40 -22.58 24.35
CA GLN A 62 2.93 -22.77 22.99
C GLN A 62 2.02 -22.28 21.86
N ALA A 63 0.68 -22.36 22.00
CA ALA A 63 -0.22 -21.94 20.93
C ALA A 63 -0.27 -20.40 20.81
N LYS A 64 0.29 -19.87 19.72
CA LYS A 64 0.38 -18.43 19.45
C LYS A 64 -0.03 -18.15 18.01
N ALA A 65 -0.72 -17.03 17.80
CA ALA A 65 -0.86 -16.44 16.48
C ALA A 65 -0.78 -14.93 16.58
N GLY A 66 -0.33 -14.30 15.51
CA GLY A 66 -0.12 -12.86 15.53
C GLY A 66 -0.10 -12.20 14.17
N LEU A 67 -0.30 -10.89 14.22
CA LEU A 67 -0.17 -9.99 13.08
C LEU A 67 1.13 -9.20 13.22
N ILE A 68 1.83 -9.02 12.11
CA ILE A 68 3.08 -8.27 12.00
C ILE A 68 2.90 -7.12 11.01
N TRP A 69 3.32 -5.91 11.40
CA TRP A 69 3.20 -4.70 10.58
C TRP A 69 4.39 -3.77 10.76
N GLY A 70 4.46 -2.72 9.93
CA GLY A 70 5.52 -1.72 10.05
C GLY A 70 6.91 -2.25 9.70
N MET A 71 6.98 -3.24 8.81
CA MET A 71 8.21 -3.98 8.48
C MET A 71 9.20 -3.14 7.64
N LYS A 72 10.10 -2.40 8.29
CA LYS A 72 11.14 -1.58 7.63
C LYS A 72 12.29 -2.43 7.07
N SER A 73 12.62 -3.52 7.76
CA SER A 73 13.54 -4.58 7.33
C SER A 73 13.03 -5.92 7.86
N ASP A 74 13.75 -7.01 7.60
CA ASP A 74 13.39 -8.32 8.15
C ASP A 74 13.70 -8.43 9.65
N ASP A 75 14.36 -7.41 10.24
CA ASP A 75 14.69 -7.29 11.66
C ASP A 75 14.15 -5.98 12.26
N ASP A 76 13.15 -5.33 11.65
CA ASP A 76 12.53 -4.11 12.20
C ASP A 76 11.04 -4.09 11.89
N TYR A 77 10.22 -4.43 12.89
CA TYR A 77 8.76 -4.47 12.77
C TYR A 77 8.05 -4.46 14.12
N HIS A 78 6.72 -4.39 14.10
CA HIS A 78 5.86 -4.57 15.26
C HIS A 78 5.07 -5.87 15.14
N MET A 79 4.73 -6.48 16.27
CA MET A 79 3.90 -7.68 16.34
C MET A 79 2.82 -7.53 17.40
N ALA A 80 1.65 -8.11 17.14
CA ALA A 80 0.59 -8.34 18.11
C ALA A 80 0.35 -9.84 18.14
N VAL A 81 0.63 -10.47 19.26
CA VAL A 81 0.57 -11.93 19.42
C VAL A 81 -0.49 -12.26 20.47
N ILE A 82 -1.41 -13.14 20.11
CA ILE A 82 -2.42 -13.67 21.02
C ILE A 82 -2.15 -15.13 21.36
N SER A 83 -2.42 -15.50 22.61
CA SER A 83 -2.33 -16.89 23.11
C SER A 83 -3.39 -17.20 24.16
N PRO A 84 -3.93 -18.43 24.21
CA PRO A 84 -4.82 -18.85 25.30
C PRO A 84 -4.09 -18.92 26.65
N GLY A 85 -4.78 -18.54 27.71
CA GLY A 85 -4.31 -18.70 29.08
C GLY A 85 -5.42 -19.18 30.02
N ALA A 86 -5.04 -19.78 31.14
CA ALA A 86 -5.92 -20.17 32.24
C ALA A 86 -5.15 -20.05 33.57
N LYS A 87 -5.76 -19.51 34.64
CA LYS A 87 -5.08 -19.41 35.94
C LYS A 87 -5.22 -20.67 36.79
N THR A 88 -6.38 -21.32 36.76
CA THR A 88 -6.66 -22.58 37.46
C THR A 88 -7.59 -23.42 36.60
N LEU A 89 -7.17 -24.64 36.26
CA LEU A 89 -7.96 -25.59 35.46
C LEU A 89 -8.96 -26.40 36.32
N ASP A 90 -8.96 -26.19 37.64
CA ASP A 90 -9.62 -27.06 38.64
C ASP A 90 -10.69 -26.33 39.48
N ASP A 91 -11.04 -25.10 39.12
CA ASP A 91 -12.14 -24.37 39.77
C ASP A 91 -13.46 -24.58 39.04
N MET A 92 -14.57 -24.52 39.78
CA MET A 92 -15.94 -24.50 39.23
C MET A 92 -16.22 -23.28 38.32
N ILE A 93 -15.26 -22.37 38.19
CA ILE A 93 -15.33 -21.12 37.43
C ILE A 93 -14.36 -21.20 36.25
N ASP A 94 -14.88 -21.00 35.05
CA ASP A 94 -14.09 -20.91 33.82
C ASP A 94 -13.24 -19.62 33.80
N ASP A 95 -11.96 -19.73 34.17
CA ASP A 95 -11.01 -18.61 34.19
C ASP A 95 -10.10 -18.55 32.95
N ARG A 96 -10.61 -18.98 31.78
CA ARG A 96 -9.86 -18.91 30.52
C ARG A 96 -9.87 -17.50 29.95
N TYR A 97 -8.74 -17.07 29.40
CA TYR A 97 -8.56 -15.75 28.78
C TYR A 97 -7.68 -15.85 27.52
N LEU A 98 -7.62 -14.77 26.75
CA LEU A 98 -6.57 -14.58 25.75
C LEU A 98 -5.56 -13.58 26.27
N HIS A 99 -4.28 -13.91 26.19
CA HIS A 99 -3.19 -12.98 26.44
C HIS A 99 -2.79 -12.30 25.14
N LEU A 100 -2.71 -10.97 25.12
CA LEU A 100 -2.19 -10.18 24.03
C LEU A 100 -0.84 -9.59 24.44
N ASP A 101 0.20 -9.87 23.67
CA ASP A 101 1.48 -9.17 23.74
C ASP A 101 1.67 -8.33 22.47
N VAL A 102 2.03 -7.06 22.66
CA VAL A 102 2.45 -6.15 21.59
C VAL A 102 3.94 -5.93 21.73
N ILE A 103 4.70 -6.27 20.69
CA ILE A 103 6.15 -6.40 20.71
C ILE A 103 6.76 -5.52 19.59
N ARG A 104 7.88 -4.89 19.88
CA ARG A 104 8.79 -4.29 18.90
C ARG A 104 9.92 -5.27 18.65
N HIS A 105 10.09 -5.73 17.42
CA HIS A 105 11.25 -6.50 17.01
C HIS A 105 12.29 -5.58 16.38
N THR A 106 13.53 -5.73 16.81
CA THR A 106 14.71 -5.05 16.23
C THR A 106 15.87 -6.05 16.10
N SER A 107 16.93 -5.69 15.40
CA SER A 107 18.18 -6.48 15.37
C SER A 107 18.82 -6.68 16.76
N ALA A 108 18.46 -5.86 17.76
CA ALA A 108 18.88 -6.04 19.15
C ALA A 108 18.01 -7.04 19.93
N GLY A 109 16.92 -7.53 19.32
CA GLY A 109 15.96 -8.46 19.91
C GLY A 109 14.56 -7.85 20.13
N ASP A 110 13.73 -8.64 20.80
CA ASP A 110 12.34 -8.32 21.10
C ASP A 110 12.21 -7.41 22.33
N SER A 111 11.38 -6.38 22.21
CA SER A 111 10.98 -5.51 23.32
C SER A 111 9.47 -5.52 23.50
N LEU A 112 9.00 -5.92 24.68
CA LEU A 112 7.58 -5.90 25.01
C LEU A 112 7.10 -4.45 25.22
N ILE A 113 6.13 -4.02 24.41
CA ILE A 113 5.50 -2.69 24.51
C ILE A 113 4.28 -2.73 25.43
N LYS A 114 3.43 -3.74 25.25
CA LYS A 114 2.17 -3.88 25.98
C LYS A 114 1.83 -5.35 26.19
N SER A 115 1.24 -5.67 27.34
CA SER A 115 0.71 -6.99 27.66
C SER A 115 -0.66 -6.87 28.32
N VAL A 116 -1.66 -7.62 27.84
CA VAL A 116 -3.08 -7.49 28.26
C VAL A 116 -3.75 -8.87 28.38
N GLU A 117 -4.44 -9.12 29.50
CA GLU A 117 -5.37 -10.25 29.63
C GLU A 117 -6.77 -9.86 29.14
N CYS A 118 -7.28 -10.57 28.14
CA CYS A 118 -8.59 -10.35 27.52
C CYS A 118 -9.58 -11.43 27.99
N ARG A 119 -10.58 -11.03 28.77
CA ARG A 119 -11.55 -11.95 29.41
C ARG A 119 -12.97 -11.82 28.89
N SER A 120 -13.35 -10.66 28.38
CA SER A 120 -14.70 -10.38 27.88
C SER A 120 -14.71 -10.28 26.35
N GLY A 121 -15.84 -10.65 25.74
CA GLY A 121 -16.04 -10.50 24.28
C GLY A 121 -15.19 -11.45 23.42
N ILE A 122 -14.61 -12.49 24.01
CA ILE A 122 -13.67 -13.43 23.36
C ILE A 122 -14.12 -14.90 23.50
N ASN A 123 -13.47 -15.78 22.75
CA ASN A 123 -13.53 -17.24 22.84
C ASN A 123 -12.13 -17.77 23.19
N PRO A 124 -11.82 -18.09 24.45
CA PRO A 124 -10.43 -18.32 24.84
C PRO A 124 -9.83 -19.62 24.28
N ALA A 125 -10.63 -20.70 24.17
CA ALA A 125 -10.44 -21.90 23.35
C ALA A 125 -11.42 -23.00 23.84
N PRO A 126 -12.06 -23.80 22.96
CA PRO A 126 -12.03 -23.72 21.51
C PRO A 126 -12.92 -22.59 20.99
N GLY A 127 -12.64 -22.12 19.77
CA GLY A 127 -13.44 -21.10 19.10
C GLY A 127 -12.59 -20.15 18.27
N HIS A 128 -13.26 -19.23 17.56
CA HIS A 128 -12.58 -18.23 16.75
C HIS A 128 -12.67 -16.84 17.40
N ASN A 129 -11.60 -16.08 17.26
CA ASN A 129 -11.54 -14.65 17.56
C ASN A 129 -11.00 -13.92 16.35
N HIS A 130 -11.22 -12.62 16.31
CA HIS A 130 -10.62 -11.70 15.38
C HIS A 130 -9.54 -10.92 16.14
N LEU A 131 -8.33 -10.89 15.59
CA LEU A 131 -7.26 -9.96 15.97
C LEU A 131 -7.13 -8.96 14.84
N ALA A 132 -7.19 -7.67 15.16
CA ALA A 132 -7.08 -6.60 14.19
C ALA A 132 -6.03 -5.58 14.62
N VAL A 133 -5.34 -5.02 13.64
CA VAL A 133 -4.45 -3.87 13.78
C VAL A 133 -4.88 -2.82 12.77
N GLU A 134 -5.27 -1.64 13.24
CA GLU A 134 -5.54 -0.46 12.43
C GLU A 134 -4.39 0.55 12.57
N ILE A 135 -3.99 1.19 11.49
CA ILE A 135 -2.84 2.10 11.45
C ILE A 135 -3.33 3.52 11.14
N ASP A 136 -3.36 4.37 12.16
CA ASP A 136 -3.66 5.80 12.03
C ASP A 136 -2.38 6.59 11.83
N ARG A 137 -2.10 6.95 10.57
CA ARG A 137 -0.92 7.75 10.23
C ARG A 137 -1.01 9.21 10.65
N SER A 138 -2.22 9.75 10.75
CA SER A 138 -2.40 11.15 11.16
C SER A 138 -1.97 11.35 12.60
N ARG A 139 -2.24 10.34 13.43
CA ARG A 139 -1.85 10.30 14.84
C ARG A 139 -0.54 9.59 15.10
N LYS A 140 0.00 8.87 14.11
CA LYS A 140 1.15 7.96 14.24
C LYS A 140 0.90 6.87 15.28
N GLU A 141 -0.24 6.22 15.17
CA GLU A 141 -0.70 5.22 16.11
C GLU A 141 -1.05 3.91 15.40
N ALA A 142 -0.81 2.79 16.08
CA ALA A 142 -1.40 1.51 15.73
C ALA A 142 -2.39 1.09 16.83
N ILE A 143 -3.61 0.75 16.43
CA ILE A 143 -4.73 0.38 17.30
C ILE A 143 -4.94 -1.13 17.19
N ILE A 144 -4.70 -1.85 18.28
CA ILE A 144 -4.81 -3.31 18.33
C ILE A 144 -6.11 -3.67 19.03
N SER A 145 -6.93 -4.48 18.36
CA SER A 145 -8.26 -4.86 18.84
C SER A 145 -8.48 -6.37 18.75
N ILE A 146 -9.25 -6.92 19.71
CA ILE A 146 -9.59 -8.35 19.76
C ILE A 146 -11.09 -8.51 19.99
N GLY A 147 -11.70 -9.55 19.41
CA GLY A 147 -13.04 -9.98 19.81
C GLY A 147 -13.63 -11.12 18.99
N LYS A 148 -14.72 -11.73 19.48
CA LYS A 148 -15.42 -12.85 18.82
C LYS A 148 -16.53 -12.42 17.85
N SER A 149 -17.24 -11.33 18.18
CA SER A 149 -18.40 -10.82 17.43
C SER A 149 -18.31 -9.31 17.19
N SER A 150 -17.58 -8.61 18.06
CA SER A 150 -17.26 -7.19 17.95
C SER A 150 -15.83 -7.00 18.44
N LEU A 151 -15.05 -6.17 17.75
CA LEU A 151 -13.70 -5.82 18.16
C LEU A 151 -13.74 -4.83 19.33
N THR A 152 -12.90 -5.06 20.33
CA THR A 152 -12.64 -4.10 21.41
C THR A 152 -11.16 -3.73 21.38
N THR A 153 -10.85 -2.45 21.46
CA THR A 153 -9.46 -1.96 21.50
C THR A 153 -8.77 -2.42 22.78
N MET A 154 -7.67 -3.15 22.62
CA MET A 154 -6.87 -3.68 23.73
C MET A 154 -5.61 -2.83 23.96
N ALA A 155 -5.05 -2.26 22.89
CA ALA A 155 -3.86 -1.42 22.97
C ALA A 155 -3.85 -0.36 21.87
N VAL A 156 -3.23 0.77 22.16
CA VAL A 156 -2.82 1.78 21.19
C VAL A 156 -1.33 2.01 21.44
N ILE A 157 -0.51 1.93 20.39
CA ILE A 157 0.93 2.16 20.47
C ILE A 157 1.35 3.23 19.47
N GLU A 158 2.46 3.91 19.75
CA GLU A 158 3.11 4.76 18.77
C GLU A 158 3.61 3.91 17.59
N CYS A 159 3.32 4.35 16.38
CA CYS A 159 3.72 3.71 15.14
C CYS A 159 3.83 4.78 14.06
N ASP A 160 5.05 5.07 13.59
CA ASP A 160 5.31 6.03 12.50
C ASP A 160 4.69 5.64 11.13
N GLY A 161 3.94 4.53 11.09
CA GLY A 161 3.20 4.03 9.94
C GLY A 161 3.73 2.70 9.42
N SER A 162 2.93 2.03 8.59
CA SER A 162 3.39 0.84 7.88
C SER A 162 4.51 1.22 6.90
N ALA A 163 5.61 0.45 6.93
CA ALA A 163 6.48 0.33 5.76
C ALA A 163 5.65 -0.12 4.55
N GLU A 164 6.08 0.27 3.36
CA GLU A 164 5.30 0.06 2.15
C GLU A 164 5.12 -1.42 1.82
N GLY A 165 3.94 -1.78 1.32
CA GLY A 165 3.75 -3.01 0.54
C GLY A 165 3.77 -4.35 1.27
N ARG A 166 4.01 -4.45 2.59
CA ARG A 166 4.05 -5.76 3.26
C ARG A 166 3.50 -5.80 4.69
N PHE A 167 2.96 -6.95 5.04
CA PHE A 167 2.61 -7.36 6.40
C PHE A 167 2.86 -8.86 6.54
N ALA A 168 2.86 -9.39 7.76
CA ALA A 168 2.99 -10.82 7.94
C ALA A 168 2.00 -11.36 8.97
N VAL A 169 1.76 -12.66 8.90
CA VAL A 169 1.04 -13.41 9.92
C VAL A 169 1.92 -14.52 10.45
N MET A 170 1.78 -14.84 11.73
CA MET A 170 2.43 -15.99 12.34
C MET A 170 1.39 -16.88 13.02
N ALA A 171 1.66 -18.17 13.03
CA ALA A 171 0.92 -19.15 13.81
C ALA A 171 1.84 -20.30 14.19
N THR A 172 1.67 -20.83 15.40
CA THR A 172 2.31 -22.08 15.85
C THR A 172 1.42 -23.28 15.51
N ALA A 173 1.98 -24.49 15.62
CA ALA A 173 1.21 -25.72 15.47
C ALA A 173 -0.10 -25.71 16.31
N GLY A 174 -1.19 -26.15 15.69
CA GLY A 174 -2.52 -26.26 16.34
C GLY A 174 -3.38 -24.99 16.32
N VAL A 175 -2.91 -23.91 15.68
CA VAL A 175 -3.71 -22.71 15.41
C VAL A 175 -4.27 -22.75 13.99
N ARG A 176 -5.51 -22.31 13.81
CA ARG A 176 -6.15 -22.14 12.49
C ARG A 176 -6.27 -20.68 12.12
N LEU A 177 -6.01 -20.36 10.85
CA LEU A 177 -6.10 -19.02 10.26
C LEU A 177 -7.06 -19.08 9.06
N PRO A 178 -8.37 -19.29 9.30
CA PRO A 178 -9.34 -19.45 8.21
C PRO A 178 -9.46 -18.23 7.30
N LEU A 179 -9.15 -17.03 7.81
CA LEU A 179 -9.27 -15.79 7.05
C LEU A 179 -8.27 -14.76 7.56
N VAL A 180 -7.55 -14.14 6.63
CA VAL A 180 -6.79 -12.91 6.85
C VAL A 180 -7.24 -11.87 5.83
N VAL A 181 -7.51 -10.65 6.29
CA VAL A 181 -7.94 -9.52 5.48
C VAL A 181 -6.97 -8.38 5.69
N ALA A 182 -6.48 -7.79 4.61
CA ALA A 182 -5.75 -6.53 4.66
C ALA A 182 -6.50 -5.47 3.86
N ALA A 183 -6.86 -4.38 4.53
CA ALA A 183 -7.32 -3.16 3.90
C ALA A 183 -6.12 -2.24 3.66
N TYR A 184 -6.02 -1.70 2.46
CA TYR A 184 -4.94 -0.78 2.09
C TYR A 184 -5.49 0.43 1.33
N ARG A 185 -4.73 1.52 1.42
CA ARG A 185 -4.92 2.68 0.54
C ARG A 185 -3.77 2.73 -0.45
N SER A 186 -4.09 3.09 -1.69
CA SER A 186 -3.07 3.54 -2.62
C SER A 186 -2.55 4.89 -2.13
N VAL A 187 -1.26 4.96 -1.82
CA VAL A 187 -0.55 6.20 -1.60
C VAL A 187 -0.15 6.70 -2.96
N ASN A 188 -1.01 7.47 -3.60
CA ASN A 188 -0.67 8.16 -4.83
C ASN A 188 0.38 9.28 -4.54
N THR A 189 1.60 8.92 -4.17
CA THR A 189 2.76 9.82 -4.13
C THR A 189 3.43 9.74 -5.48
N VAL A 190 3.16 10.74 -6.29
CA VAL A 190 3.89 10.95 -7.53
C VAL A 190 5.36 11.23 -7.19
N PRO A 191 6.33 10.50 -7.78
CA PRO A 191 7.75 10.74 -7.52
C PRO A 191 8.17 12.16 -7.92
N ASP A 192 9.22 12.67 -7.28
CA ASP A 192 9.87 13.93 -7.66
C ASP A 192 11.20 13.61 -8.35
N SER A 193 11.42 14.18 -9.53
CA SER A 193 12.71 14.02 -10.23
C SER A 193 13.82 14.85 -9.59
N GLY A 194 13.47 15.91 -8.85
CA GLY A 194 14.41 16.91 -8.36
C GLY A 194 15.04 17.78 -9.45
N VAL A 195 14.58 17.65 -10.70
CA VAL A 195 15.15 18.34 -11.88
C VAL A 195 14.31 19.56 -12.23
N ASP A 196 14.95 20.71 -12.39
CA ASP A 196 14.34 21.93 -12.88
C ASP A 196 14.47 22.09 -14.40
N GLU A 197 13.74 23.05 -14.98
CA GLU A 197 13.75 23.27 -16.43
C GLU A 197 15.16 23.61 -16.98
N ALA A 198 16.00 24.31 -16.20
CA ALA A 198 17.33 24.68 -16.64
C ALA A 198 18.21 23.45 -16.85
N ALA A 199 18.15 22.49 -15.91
CA ALA A 199 18.85 21.22 -16.03
C ALA A 199 18.33 20.37 -17.21
N ILE A 200 17.02 20.39 -17.48
CA ILE A 200 16.44 19.68 -18.64
C ILE A 200 17.00 20.25 -19.95
N ARG A 201 17.08 21.58 -20.07
CA ARG A 201 17.64 22.24 -21.27
C ARG A 201 19.12 21.96 -21.48
N MET A 202 19.86 21.65 -20.41
CA MET A 202 21.27 21.27 -20.48
C MET A 202 21.49 19.77 -20.76
N THR A 203 20.43 18.95 -20.74
CA THR A 203 20.55 17.51 -20.96
C THR A 203 20.88 17.21 -22.43
N GLU A 204 21.90 16.40 -22.66
CA GLU A 204 22.35 16.04 -24.01
C GLU A 204 21.25 15.34 -24.81
N ARG A 205 20.94 15.88 -25.99
CA ARG A 205 19.94 15.33 -26.89
C ARG A 205 20.59 14.38 -27.88
N ARG A 206 20.06 13.16 -27.97
CA ARG A 206 20.39 12.23 -29.06
C ARG A 206 19.39 12.41 -30.21
N PRO A 207 19.78 12.09 -31.47
CA PRO A 207 18.82 11.99 -32.57
C PRO A 207 17.63 11.10 -32.17
N ASP A 208 16.43 11.55 -32.52
CA ASP A 208 15.15 10.86 -32.26
C ASP A 208 14.83 10.64 -30.77
N SER A 209 15.50 11.38 -29.88
CA SER A 209 15.22 11.38 -28.46
C SER A 209 14.12 12.39 -28.10
N PRO A 210 13.18 12.03 -27.20
CA PRO A 210 12.16 12.94 -26.73
C PRO A 210 12.69 13.94 -25.69
N ILE A 211 13.98 13.87 -25.29
CA ILE A 211 14.59 14.78 -24.31
C ILE A 211 14.39 16.24 -24.72
N GLY A 212 13.97 17.08 -23.77
CA GLY A 212 13.76 18.51 -23.97
C GLY A 212 12.49 19.05 -23.30
N VAL A 213 12.15 20.29 -23.60
CA VAL A 213 10.96 20.98 -23.09
C VAL A 213 9.84 20.97 -24.12
N TRP A 214 8.64 20.63 -23.66
CA TRP A 214 7.44 20.44 -24.47
C TRP A 214 6.29 21.30 -23.96
N GLU A 215 5.60 21.96 -24.86
CA GLU A 215 4.46 22.82 -24.57
C GLU A 215 3.19 22.30 -25.23
N TYR A 216 2.08 22.41 -24.51
CA TYR A 216 0.78 21.99 -25.01
C TYR A 216 0.49 22.61 -26.39
N LEU A 217 0.19 21.75 -27.36
CA LEU A 217 -0.21 22.15 -28.71
C LEU A 217 -1.74 22.17 -28.79
N ASP A 218 -2.34 20.98 -28.77
CA ASP A 218 -3.77 20.78 -28.83
C ASP A 218 -4.17 19.41 -28.26
N ARG A 219 -5.45 19.09 -28.36
CA ARG A 219 -6.02 17.83 -27.90
C ARG A 219 -7.22 17.43 -28.76
N ASP A 220 -7.43 16.14 -28.88
CA ASP A 220 -8.67 15.54 -29.35
C ASP A 220 -9.17 14.60 -28.25
N THR A 221 -10.24 14.96 -27.54
CA THR A 221 -10.69 14.24 -26.34
C THR A 221 -12.20 14.08 -26.31
N ASP A 222 -12.70 12.86 -26.06
CA ASP A 222 -14.13 12.65 -25.73
C ASP A 222 -14.40 13.10 -24.29
N SER A 223 -15.01 14.28 -24.13
CA SER A 223 -15.31 14.90 -22.83
C SER A 223 -16.16 14.04 -21.89
N ARG A 224 -16.86 13.01 -22.40
CA ARG A 224 -17.62 12.06 -21.58
C ARG A 224 -16.74 10.98 -20.94
N ARG A 225 -15.50 10.83 -21.43
CA ARG A 225 -14.55 9.77 -21.03
C ARG A 225 -13.33 10.33 -20.34
N ALA A 226 -12.80 11.45 -20.84
CA ALA A 226 -11.65 12.11 -20.26
C ALA A 226 -11.70 13.62 -20.49
N LEU A 227 -11.34 14.36 -19.45
CA LEU A 227 -11.07 15.80 -19.52
C LEU A 227 -9.56 15.99 -19.33
N ALA A 228 -8.92 16.79 -20.19
CA ALA A 228 -7.52 17.08 -19.96
C ALA A 228 -7.38 17.92 -18.69
N GLY A 229 -6.53 17.48 -17.76
CA GLY A 229 -6.32 18.16 -16.48
C GLY A 229 -5.61 19.52 -16.57
N GLY A 230 -5.24 19.98 -17.76
CA GLY A 230 -4.68 21.31 -18.02
C GLY A 230 -3.92 21.40 -19.34
N ARG A 231 -3.39 22.60 -19.63
CA ARG A 231 -2.50 22.89 -20.76
C ARG A 231 -1.06 22.80 -20.30
N TYR A 232 -0.55 21.57 -20.24
CA TYR A 232 0.72 21.30 -19.58
C TYR A 232 1.94 21.86 -20.31
N ARG A 233 2.95 22.19 -19.50
CA ARG A 233 4.34 22.33 -19.91
C ARG A 233 5.12 21.21 -19.25
N LEU A 234 5.83 20.44 -20.05
CA LEU A 234 6.49 19.19 -19.64
C LEU A 234 7.97 19.25 -20.00
N GLY A 235 8.81 18.61 -19.21
CA GLY A 235 10.17 18.29 -19.56
C GLY A 235 10.34 16.79 -19.70
N ILE A 236 11.26 16.35 -20.54
CA ILE A 236 11.58 14.93 -20.69
C ILE A 236 13.09 14.73 -20.52
N ILE A 237 13.45 13.78 -19.67
CA ILE A 237 14.84 13.41 -19.33
C ILE A 237 15.01 11.89 -19.32
N PRO A 238 16.22 11.36 -19.47
CA PRO A 238 16.47 9.93 -19.26
C PRO A 238 15.99 9.48 -17.87
N ALA A 239 15.33 8.32 -17.80
CA ALA A 239 14.90 7.77 -16.52
C ALA A 239 16.12 7.31 -15.71
N ALA A 240 16.23 7.73 -14.45
CA ALA A 240 17.38 7.43 -13.59
C ALA A 240 17.50 5.93 -13.22
N ASP A 241 16.36 5.25 -13.11
CA ASP A 241 16.20 3.83 -12.74
C ASP A 241 15.67 2.97 -13.91
N GLY A 242 15.68 3.52 -15.13
CA GLY A 242 15.11 2.88 -16.33
C GLY A 242 16.12 2.14 -17.21
N ALA A 243 15.60 1.36 -18.16
CA ALA A 243 16.43 0.80 -19.22
C ALA A 243 16.87 1.91 -20.20
N ALA A 244 17.91 1.64 -20.99
CA ALA A 244 18.30 2.57 -22.04
C ALA A 244 17.12 2.84 -23.00
N GLY A 245 16.77 4.11 -23.18
CA GLY A 245 15.61 4.53 -23.97
C GLY A 245 14.31 4.73 -23.16
N ASP A 246 14.34 4.50 -21.85
CA ASP A 246 13.30 4.96 -20.94
C ASP A 246 13.50 6.44 -20.57
N TYR A 247 12.41 7.18 -20.45
CA TYR A 247 12.44 8.61 -20.11
C TYR A 247 11.38 8.97 -19.07
N ASP A 248 11.71 9.87 -18.16
CA ASP A 248 10.75 10.48 -17.25
C ASP A 248 10.16 11.75 -17.84
N ILE A 249 8.84 11.88 -17.74
CA ILE A 249 8.09 13.10 -18.08
C ILE A 249 7.95 13.91 -16.80
N VAL A 250 8.63 15.04 -16.74
CA VAL A 250 8.64 15.97 -15.61
C VAL A 250 7.57 17.05 -15.83
N TYR A 251 6.74 17.27 -14.82
CA TYR A 251 5.79 18.38 -14.78
C TYR A 251 6.54 19.69 -14.57
N LEU A 252 6.35 20.67 -15.45
CA LEU A 252 6.90 22.03 -15.30
C LEU A 252 5.81 23.07 -15.00
N GLY A 253 4.56 22.81 -15.41
CA GLY A 253 3.45 23.71 -15.16
C GLY A 253 2.19 23.39 -15.96
N GLY A 254 1.16 24.22 -15.80
CA GLY A 254 -0.02 24.22 -16.66
C GLY A 254 -1.16 23.27 -16.25
N ALA A 255 -1.12 22.68 -15.05
CA ALA A 255 -2.30 21.98 -14.50
C ALA A 255 -3.41 22.99 -14.17
N GLU A 256 -4.63 22.69 -14.59
CA GLU A 256 -5.85 23.48 -14.32
C GLU A 256 -6.74 22.77 -13.29
N VAL A 257 -6.79 21.43 -13.33
CA VAL A 257 -7.55 20.59 -12.40
C VAL A 257 -6.63 20.06 -11.30
N ASN A 258 -7.03 20.24 -10.04
CA ASN A 258 -6.24 19.87 -8.86
C ASN A 258 -4.80 20.40 -8.89
N SER A 259 -4.61 21.61 -9.44
CA SER A 259 -3.29 22.21 -9.67
C SER A 259 -2.44 22.33 -8.40
N GLN A 260 -3.07 22.56 -7.25
CA GLN A 260 -2.43 22.63 -5.93
C GLN A 260 -1.70 21.34 -5.52
N ARG A 261 -2.03 20.21 -6.16
CA ARG A 261 -1.37 18.93 -5.89
C ARG A 261 -0.06 18.78 -6.70
N TRP A 262 0.13 19.58 -7.74
CA TRP A 262 1.27 19.50 -8.64
C TRP A 262 2.30 20.59 -8.33
N LYS A 263 3.57 20.20 -8.27
CA LYS A 263 4.72 21.09 -8.14
C LYS A 263 5.70 20.83 -9.29
N PRO A 264 6.29 21.87 -9.90
CA PRO A 264 7.36 21.68 -10.88
C PRO A 264 8.44 20.74 -10.34
N GLY A 265 8.91 19.80 -11.17
CA GLY A 265 9.86 18.75 -10.79
C GLY A 265 9.22 17.37 -10.56
N MET A 266 7.91 17.31 -10.26
CA MET A 266 7.18 16.05 -10.08
C MET A 266 7.08 15.26 -11.40
N ILE A 267 7.17 13.93 -11.32
CA ILE A 267 7.05 13.03 -12.49
C ILE A 267 5.58 12.95 -12.92
N LYS A 268 5.23 13.55 -14.05
CA LYS A 268 3.89 13.46 -14.64
C LYS A 268 3.62 12.10 -15.31
N GLY A 269 4.68 11.43 -15.76
CA GLY A 269 4.59 10.17 -16.48
C GLY A 269 5.95 9.61 -16.83
N ARG A 270 5.97 8.48 -17.53
CA ARG A 270 7.20 7.82 -18.01
C ARG A 270 6.96 7.23 -19.39
N LEU A 271 7.97 7.35 -20.25
CA LEU A 271 8.06 6.71 -21.55
C LEU A 271 8.91 5.46 -21.40
N LYS A 272 8.36 4.30 -21.74
CA LYS A 272 9.03 3.01 -21.72
C LYS A 272 9.43 2.60 -23.13
N ALA A 273 10.69 2.26 -23.32
CA ALA A 273 11.25 1.96 -24.64
C ALA A 273 10.49 0.81 -25.32
N MET A 274 10.14 0.98 -26.58
CA MET A 274 9.64 -0.08 -27.45
C MET A 274 10.65 -0.38 -28.58
N PRO A 275 10.53 -1.54 -29.27
CA PRO A 275 11.38 -1.87 -30.41
C PRO A 275 11.23 -0.90 -31.60
N PHE A 276 10.18 -0.08 -31.62
CA PHE A 276 9.90 0.88 -32.69
C PHE A 276 10.49 2.25 -32.35
N ALA A 277 11.25 2.83 -33.29
CA ALA A 277 11.82 4.16 -33.12
C ALA A 277 10.72 5.21 -32.91
N ALA A 278 10.97 6.18 -32.03
CA ALA A 278 10.03 7.26 -31.71
C ALA A 278 8.64 6.83 -31.19
N HIS A 279 8.53 5.61 -30.65
CA HIS A 279 7.32 5.11 -29.99
C HIS A 279 7.65 4.52 -28.62
N TRP A 280 6.74 4.74 -27.66
CA TRP A 280 6.91 4.29 -26.28
C TRP A 280 5.60 3.78 -25.69
N ASP A 281 5.69 2.83 -24.77
CA ASP A 281 4.63 2.58 -23.81
C ASP A 281 4.58 3.75 -22.82
N LEU A 282 3.39 4.19 -22.46
CA LEU A 282 3.20 5.36 -21.62
C LEU A 282 2.75 4.96 -20.21
N LEU A 283 3.29 5.63 -19.22
CA LEU A 283 2.78 5.71 -17.86
C LEU A 283 2.39 7.16 -17.60
N TRP A 284 1.22 7.41 -17.00
CA TRP A 284 0.72 8.78 -16.81
C TRP A 284 -0.03 8.94 -15.49
N TYR A 285 0.31 9.99 -14.73
CA TYR A 285 -0.41 10.35 -13.51
C TYR A 285 -1.48 11.41 -13.80
N ASP A 286 -2.73 11.07 -13.53
CA ASP A 286 -3.88 11.95 -13.72
C ASP A 286 -3.95 13.10 -12.69
N SER A 287 -4.95 13.98 -12.77
CA SER A 287 -5.12 15.08 -11.82
C SER A 287 -5.39 14.63 -10.38
N ASP A 288 -5.80 13.37 -10.19
CA ASP A 288 -6.01 12.76 -8.88
C ASP A 288 -4.77 12.03 -8.34
N MET A 289 -3.64 12.13 -9.06
CA MET A 289 -2.39 11.41 -8.80
C MET A 289 -2.49 9.90 -9.04
N ARG A 290 -3.53 9.42 -9.72
CA ARG A 290 -3.65 8.00 -10.07
C ARG A 290 -2.82 7.69 -11.29
N LEU A 291 -2.11 6.57 -11.22
CA LEU A 291 -1.36 6.04 -12.35
C LEU A 291 -2.30 5.38 -13.37
N ILE A 292 -2.20 5.81 -14.61
CA ILE A 292 -2.75 5.18 -15.80
C ILE A 292 -1.59 4.50 -16.52
N SER A 293 -1.70 3.21 -16.77
CA SER A 293 -0.62 2.39 -17.35
C SER A 293 -1.08 1.34 -18.37
N ARG A 294 -2.38 1.23 -18.62
CA ARG A 294 -2.96 0.21 -19.50
C ARG A 294 -3.49 0.84 -20.77
N ASP A 295 -3.09 0.26 -21.91
CA ASP A 295 -3.52 0.63 -23.25
C ASP A 295 -3.34 2.14 -23.55
N ILE A 296 -2.19 2.69 -23.13
CA ILE A 296 -1.77 4.05 -23.43
C ILE A 296 -0.34 4.05 -23.98
N ASN A 297 -0.04 4.94 -24.91
CA ASN A 297 1.25 5.00 -25.57
C ASN A 297 1.62 6.45 -25.94
N ALA A 298 2.87 6.65 -26.33
CA ALA A 298 3.34 7.91 -26.86
C ALA A 298 4.08 7.70 -28.18
N SER A 299 4.03 8.72 -29.04
CA SER A 299 4.79 8.76 -30.29
C SER A 299 5.35 10.16 -30.54
N MET A 300 6.48 10.24 -31.22
CA MET A 300 7.08 11.51 -31.62
C MET A 300 7.17 11.59 -33.15
N GLU A 301 6.67 12.68 -33.71
CA GLU A 301 6.69 12.96 -35.15
C GLU A 301 7.67 14.09 -35.44
N GLN A 302 8.52 13.87 -36.46
CA GLN A 302 9.45 14.88 -37.00
C GLN A 302 10.30 15.58 -35.93
N ASN A 303 10.62 14.88 -34.83
CA ASN A 303 11.33 15.41 -33.67
C ASN A 303 10.75 16.71 -33.08
N SER A 304 9.50 17.06 -33.38
CA SER A 304 8.91 18.37 -33.05
C SER A 304 7.51 18.26 -32.45
N ILE A 305 6.79 17.15 -32.66
CA ILE A 305 5.48 16.90 -32.07
C ILE A 305 5.53 15.62 -31.25
N LEU A 306 5.14 15.70 -29.98
CA LEU A 306 4.94 14.56 -29.10
C LEU A 306 3.44 14.35 -28.90
N SER A 307 2.96 13.14 -29.21
CA SER A 307 1.57 12.73 -29.05
C SER A 307 1.46 11.72 -27.92
N LEU A 308 0.61 11.99 -26.94
CA LEU A 308 0.23 11.05 -25.87
C LEU A 308 -1.16 10.50 -26.17
N ASN A 309 -1.27 9.20 -26.35
CA ASN A 309 -2.49 8.53 -26.80
C ASN A 309 -3.13 7.72 -25.68
N PHE A 310 -4.42 7.93 -25.49
CA PHE A 310 -5.27 7.23 -24.53
C PHE A 310 -6.46 6.54 -25.24
N PRO A 311 -6.21 5.47 -26.03
CA PRO A 311 -7.21 4.77 -26.84
C PRO A 311 -8.54 4.45 -26.14
N LEU A 312 -8.50 3.86 -24.94
CA LEU A 312 -9.71 3.50 -24.19
C LEU A 312 -10.58 4.73 -23.87
N MET A 313 -9.92 5.88 -23.64
CA MET A 313 -10.54 7.17 -23.38
C MET A 313 -10.88 7.93 -24.67
N LYS A 314 -10.57 7.41 -25.85
CA LYS A 314 -10.70 8.08 -27.16
C LYS A 314 -10.13 9.50 -27.10
N SER A 315 -8.90 9.59 -26.62
CA SER A 315 -8.28 10.87 -26.30
C SER A 315 -6.82 10.89 -26.70
N THR A 316 -6.37 12.01 -27.26
CA THR A 316 -4.97 12.30 -27.58
C THR A 316 -4.65 13.73 -27.13
N ILE A 317 -3.46 13.91 -26.57
CA ILE A 317 -2.91 15.23 -26.22
C ILE A 317 -1.59 15.38 -26.96
N ARG A 318 -1.40 16.52 -27.64
CA ARG A 318 -0.18 16.79 -28.39
C ARG A 318 0.58 17.96 -27.81
N PHE A 319 1.89 17.89 -27.95
CA PHE A 319 2.83 18.90 -27.49
C PHE A 319 3.78 19.25 -28.63
N TYR A 320 4.13 20.53 -28.74
CA TYR A 320 5.22 20.97 -29.60
C TYR A 320 6.49 21.17 -28.77
N ARG A 321 7.63 20.95 -29.40
CA ARG A 321 8.93 21.19 -28.80
C ARG A 321 9.20 22.70 -28.66
N ALA A 322 9.53 23.16 -27.45
CA ALA A 322 9.68 24.58 -27.11
C ALA A 322 11.16 25.02 -27.02
N ASP A 323 12.08 24.26 -27.61
CA ASP A 323 13.53 24.39 -27.45
C ASP A 323 14.34 23.88 -28.64
#